data_AF-A0A1W9W7E1-F1
#
_entry.id   AF-A0A1W9W7E1-F1
#
_cell.length_a   1.000
_cell.length_b   1.000
_cell.length_c   1.000
_cell.angle_alpha   90.00
_cell.angle_beta   90.00
_cell.angle_gamma   90.00
#
_symmetry.space_group_name_H-M   'P 1'
#
loop_
_entity.id
_entity.type
_entity.pdbx_description
1 polymer ?
#
loop_
_entity_poly.entity_id
_entity_poly.type
_entity_poly.pdbx_seq_one_letter_code
_entity_poly.pdbx_strand_id
1 'polypeptide(L)' 'MFGIFWWVRQTILVLFGFLFLGFGILMLISAYKLKDPYSFIMAFFASNLMILISATLVLGFVLRMVKVYRLSRDNES' A
#
# COMPACT_ATOMS: atom_id res chain seq x y z
N MET A 1 -5.99 -26.88 2.73
CA MET A 1 -6.89 -25.76 2.40
C MET A 1 -6.50 -24.42 3.03
N PHE A 2 -5.95 -24.35 4.25
CA PHE A 2 -5.62 -23.07 4.92
C PHE A 2 -4.54 -22.20 4.26
N GLY A 3 -3.53 -22.79 3.60
CA GLY A 3 -2.45 -22.03 2.96
C GLY A 3 -2.90 -21.15 1.78
N ILE A 4 -3.84 -21.63 0.97
CA ILE A 4 -4.40 -20.89 -0.18
C ILE A 4 -5.20 -19.67 0.26
N PHE A 5 -6.00 -19.78 1.33
CA PHE A 5 -6.73 -18.65 1.89
C PHE A 5 -5.78 -17.55 2.40
N TRP A 6 -4.63 -17.94 2.97
CA TRP A 6 -3.62 -17.01 3.44
C TRP A 6 -2.94 -16.29 2.26
N TRP A 7 -2.59 -17.02 1.20
CA TRP A 7 -2.00 -16.49 -0.02
C TRP A 7 -2.95 -15.55 -0.79
N VAL A 8 -4.20 -15.96 -0.98
CA VAL A 8 -5.24 -15.14 -1.65
C VAL A 8 -5.46 -13.84 -0.89
N ARG A 9 -5.56 -13.90 0.44
CA ARG A 9 -5.69 -12.70 1.28
C ARG A 9 -4.50 -11.77 1.06
N GLN A 10 -3.29 -12.31 0.97
CA GLN A 10 -2.07 -11.53 0.77
C GLN A 10 -1.98 -10.89 -0.63
N THR A 11 -2.36 -11.62 -1.68
CA THR A 11 -2.50 -11.08 -3.04
C THR A 11 -3.50 -9.94 -3.09
N ILE A 12 -4.69 -10.13 -2.50
CA ILE A 12 -5.73 -9.09 -2.44
C ILE A 12 -5.23 -7.85 -1.69
N LEU A 13 -4.55 -8.04 -0.56
CA LEU A 13 -4.04 -6.93 0.26
C LEU A 13 -2.95 -6.12 -0.47
N VAL A 14 -2.05 -6.80 -1.20
CA VAL A 14 -1.04 -6.13 -2.04
C VAL A 14 -1.72 -5.38 -3.20
N LEU A 15 -2.68 -6.00 -3.87
CA LEU A 15 -3.43 -5.39 -4.96
C LEU A 15 -4.16 -4.13 -4.49
N PHE A 16 -4.84 -4.21 -3.34
CA PHE A 16 -5.53 -3.08 -2.71
C PHE A 16 -4.57 -1.95 -2.34
N GLY A 17 -3.38 -2.30 -1.83
CA GLY A 17 -2.35 -1.33 -1.49
C GLY A 17 -1.82 -0.56 -2.71
N PHE A 18 -1.62 -1.23 -3.85
CA PHE A 18 -1.27 -0.56 -5.11
C PHE A 18 -2.39 0.35 -5.61
N LEU A 19 -3.65 -0.08 -5.50
CA LEU A 19 -4.83 0.69 -5.91
C LEU A 19 -4.95 1.98 -5.09
N PHE A 20 -4.76 1.87 -3.78
CA PHE A 20 -4.75 3.00 -2.85
C PHE A 20 -3.58 3.96 -3.08
N LEU A 21 -2.40 3.44 -3.42
CA LEU A 21 -1.22 4.24 -3.77
C LEU A 21 -1.47 5.05 -5.06
N GLY A 22 -2.02 4.41 -6.10
CA GLY A 22 -2.44 5.08 -7.33
C GLY A 22 -3.51 6.15 -7.09
N PHE A 23 -4.48 5.86 -6.23
CA PHE A 23 -5.51 6.82 -5.84
C PHE A 23 -4.93 8.05 -5.12
N GLY A 24 -3.95 7.84 -4.23
CA GLY A 24 -3.23 8.94 -3.58
C GLY A 24 -2.51 9.86 -4.57
N ILE A 25 -1.90 9.30 -5.63
CA ILE A 25 -1.29 10.08 -6.72
C ILE A 25 -2.36 10.86 -7.51
N LEU A 26 -3.51 10.24 -7.77
CA LEU A 26 -4.62 10.89 -8.46
C LEU A 26 -5.18 12.08 -7.67
N MET A 27 -5.28 11.91 -6.34
CA MET A 27 -5.66 12.98 -5.41
C MET A 27 -4.62 14.11 -5.41
N LEU A 28 -3.33 13.77 -5.45
CA LEU A 28 -2.24 14.74 -5.53
C LEU A 28 -2.34 15.59 -6.80
N ILE A 29 -2.57 14.96 -7.96
CA ILE A 29 -2.78 15.66 -9.25
C ILE A 29 -4.00 16.58 -9.17
N SER A 30 -5.07 16.15 -8.51
CA SER A 30 -6.26 16.96 -8.31
C SER A 30 -5.97 18.17 -7.41
N ALA A 31 -5.16 17.98 -6.36
CA ALA A 31 -4.70 19.07 -5.49
C ALA A 31 -3.94 20.13 -6.29
N TYR A 32 -3.06 19.73 -7.21
CA TYR A 32 -2.32 20.65 -8.09
C TYR A 32 -3.21 21.51 -9.01
N LYS A 33 -4.46 21.09 -9.26
CA LYS A 33 -5.43 21.88 -10.03
C LYS A 33 -6.20 22.89 -9.17
N LEU A 34 -6.11 22.83 -7.84
CA LEU A 34 -6.78 23.80 -6.98
C LEU A 34 -6.01 25.13 -6.98
N LYS A 35 -6.75 26.20 -7.27
CA LYS A 35 -6.24 27.56 -7.42
C LYS A 35 -6.10 28.29 -6.07
N ASP A 36 -6.72 27.75 -5.02
CA ASP A 36 -6.67 28.26 -3.65
C ASP A 36 -5.52 27.62 -2.83
N PRO A 37 -4.60 28.43 -2.27
CA PRO A 37 -3.39 27.94 -1.62
C PRO A 37 -3.67 27.13 -0.33
N TYR A 38 -4.73 27.46 0.41
CA TYR A 38 -5.12 26.70 1.61
C TYR A 38 -5.64 25.30 1.27
N SER A 39 -6.54 25.19 0.29
CA SER A 39 -7.06 23.90 -0.14
C SER A 39 -6.00 23.06 -0.87
N PHE A 40 -5.05 23.70 -1.55
CA PHE A 40 -3.87 23.03 -2.11
C PHE A 40 -3.03 22.36 -1.01
N ILE A 41 -2.64 23.10 0.04
CA ILE A 41 -1.85 22.53 1.15
C ILE A 41 -2.59 21.37 1.81
N MET A 42 -3.90 21.50 2.04
CA MET A 42 -4.70 20.50 2.73
C MET A 42 -4.79 19.20 1.90
N ALA A 43 -5.09 19.33 0.61
CA ALA A 43 -5.20 18.19 -0.30
C ALA A 43 -3.82 17.57 -0.61
N PHE A 44 -2.76 18.36 -0.71
CA PHE A 44 -1.38 17.89 -0.86
C PHE A 44 -0.96 17.06 0.35
N PHE A 45 -1.17 17.58 1.56
CA PHE A 45 -0.79 16.87 2.78
C PHE A 45 -1.62 15.58 2.97
N ALA A 46 -2.93 15.64 2.73
CA ALA A 46 -3.80 14.46 2.77
C ALA A 46 -3.38 13.38 1.77
N SER A 47 -3.06 13.78 0.53
CA SER A 47 -2.58 12.87 -0.51
C SER A 47 -1.26 12.20 -0.12
N ASN A 48 -0.29 12.98 0.39
CA ASN A 48 1.00 12.44 0.82
C ASN A 48 0.85 11.47 2.01
N LEU A 49 -0.01 11.78 2.98
CA LEU A 49 -0.32 10.88 4.10
C LEU A 49 -0.96 9.58 3.59
N MET A 50 -1.90 9.69 2.66
CA MET A 50 -2.56 8.54 2.04
C MET A 50 -1.56 7.66 1.30
N ILE A 51 -0.63 8.24 0.54
CA ILE A 51 0.45 7.53 -0.14
C ILE A 51 1.35 6.82 0.89
N LEU A 52 1.76 7.50 1.97
CA LEU A 52 2.61 6.91 3.02
C LEU A 52 1.95 5.71 3.71
N ILE A 53 0.68 5.85 4.10
CA ILE A 53 -0.07 4.76 4.75
C ILE A 53 -0.19 3.58 3.78
N SER A 54 -0.51 3.85 2.51
CA SER A 54 -0.66 2.82 1.48
C SER A 54 0.66 2.09 1.24
N ALA A 55 1.77 2.83 1.09
CA ALA A 55 3.10 2.28 0.92
C ALA A 55 3.52 1.44 2.13
N THR A 56 3.23 1.89 3.35
CA THR A 56 3.54 1.16 4.59
C THR A 56 2.72 -0.12 4.71
N LEU A 57 1.44 -0.12 4.32
CA LEU A 57 0.62 -1.33 4.23
C LEU A 57 1.24 -2.33 3.25
N VAL A 58 1.56 -1.89 2.03
CA VAL A 58 2.20 -2.75 1.01
C VAL A 58 3.51 -3.32 1.54
N LEU A 59 4.39 -2.49 2.10
CA LEU A 59 5.65 -2.92 2.72
C LEU A 59 5.42 -3.95 3.84
N GLY A 60 4.45 -3.71 4.73
CA GLY A 60 4.08 -4.64 5.78
C GLY A 60 3.64 -6.01 5.24
N PHE A 61 2.88 -6.03 4.13
CA PHE A 61 2.48 -7.27 3.47
C PHE A 61 3.64 -8.00 2.79
N VAL A 62 4.52 -7.27 2.11
CA VAL A 62 5.71 -7.82 1.46
C VAL A 62 6.64 -8.42 2.51
N LEU A 63 6.92 -7.72 3.61
CA LEU A 63 7.75 -8.23 4.70
C LEU A 63 7.17 -9.49 5.33
N ARG A 64 5.84 -9.53 5.52
CA ARG A 64 5.16 -10.73 6.03
C ARG A 64 5.27 -11.90 5.06
N MET A 65 5.24 -11.65 3.75
CA MET A 65 5.42 -12.67 2.71
C MET A 65 6.85 -13.22 2.72
N VAL A 66 7.85 -12.32 2.73
CA VAL A 66 9.26 -12.68 2.77
C VAL A 66 9.60 -13.46 4.04
N LYS A 67 9.03 -13.10 5.19
CA LYS A 67 9.23 -13.83 6.45
C LYS A 67 8.75 -15.28 6.35
N VAL A 68 7.58 -15.51 5.75
CA VAL A 68 7.06 -16.88 5.55
C VAL A 68 7.88 -17.64 4.53
N TYR A 69 8.27 -17.02 3.42
CA TYR A 69 9.15 -17.64 2.43
C TYR A 69 10.51 -18.05 3.01
N ARG A 70 11.10 -17.21 3.88
CA ARG A 70 12.34 -17.53 4.58
C ARG A 70 12.16 -18.70 5.55
N LEU A 71 11.04 -18.72 6.29
CA LEU A 71 10.74 -19.81 7.22
C LEU A 71 10.56 -21.14 6.48
N SER A 72 9.89 -21.15 5.33
CA SER A 72 9.73 -22.37 4.52
C SER A 72 11.06 -22.91 3.98
N ARG A 73 12.05 -22.05 3.69
CA ARG A 73 13.40 -22.47 3.26
C ARG A 73 14.25 -23.04 4.37
N ASP A 74 14.04 -22.61 5.62
CA ASP A 74 14.84 -23.04 6.78
C ASP A 74 14.47 -24.46 7.25
N ASN A 75 13.23 -24.91 6.98
CA ASN A 75 12.75 -26.26 7.32
C ASN A 75 13.22 -27.35 6.33
N GLU A 76 14.02 -27.00 5.32
CA GLU A 76 14.55 -27.92 4.31
C GLU A 76 16.06 -28.19 4.49
N SER A 77 16.65 -27.72 5.60
CA SER A 77 18.08 -27.88 5.96
C SER A 77 18.29 -28.92 7.06
#